data_AF-I1JHL9-F1
#
_entry.id   AF-I1JHL9-F1
#
_cell.length_a   1.000
_cell.length_b   1.000
_cell.length_c   1.000
_cell.angle_alpha   90.00
_cell.angle_beta   90.00
_cell.angle_gamma   90.00
#
_symmetry.space_group_name_H-M   'P 1'
#
loop_
_entity.id
_entity.type
_entity.pdbx_description
1 polymer ?
#
loop_
_entity_poly.entity_id
_entity_poly.type
_entity_poly.pdbx_seq_one_letter_code
_entity_poly.pdbx_strand_id
1 'polypeptide(L)'
;MFIKRRVKLVLILTNKSVRKTTFRKKNNSIMEKLKEVETTVKSDQEQQRRITKSKEEMQLEKMIKEAKQELRKLEEENRTKELLIHMFRVRAETGNFPVLEGVTKKELKGLQDLINANVKKITQEMEELKKDEATAVRK
;
A
#
# COMPACT_ATOMS: atom_id res chain seq x y z
N MET A 1 -64.35 37.08 49.62
CA MET A 1 -62.93 37.23 49.19
C MET A 1 -62.12 35.93 49.27
N PHE A 2 -62.28 35.11 50.31
CA PHE A 2 -61.52 33.87 50.55
C PHE A 2 -61.65 32.80 49.45
N ILE A 3 -62.87 32.55 48.95
CA ILE A 3 -63.13 31.53 47.92
C ILE A 3 -62.32 31.80 46.64
N LYS A 4 -62.34 33.05 46.12
CA LYS A 4 -61.57 33.46 44.95
C LYS A 4 -60.06 33.22 45.13
N ARG A 5 -59.51 33.50 46.32
CA ARG A 5 -58.09 33.25 46.63
C ARG A 5 -57.76 31.75 46.62
N ARG A 6 -58.61 30.90 47.22
CA ARG A 6 -58.44 29.45 47.22
C ARG A 6 -58.46 28.87 45.80
N VAL A 7 -59.42 29.26 44.96
CA VAL A 7 -59.51 28.80 43.56
C VAL A 7 -58.26 29.19 42.77
N LYS A 8 -57.77 30.44 42.92
CA LYS A 8 -56.53 30.89 42.27
C LYS A 8 -55.31 30.07 42.72
N LEU A 9 -55.19 29.78 44.01
CA LEU A 9 -54.10 28.94 44.54
C LEU A 9 -54.14 27.52 43.96
N VAL A 10 -55.32 26.88 43.91
CA VAL A 10 -55.48 25.54 43.32
C VAL A 10 -55.06 25.54 41.85
N LEU A 11 -55.53 26.50 41.05
CA LEU A 11 -55.15 26.66 39.64
C LEU A 11 -53.64 26.84 39.43
N ILE A 12 -52.96 27.59 40.31
CA ILE A 12 -51.51 27.78 40.24
C ILE A 12 -50.78 26.47 40.56
N LEU A 13 -51.22 25.76 41.61
CA LEU A 13 -50.60 24.50 42.03
C LEU A 13 -50.81 23.39 41.01
N THR A 14 -52.00 23.25 40.44
CA THR A 14 -52.28 22.28 39.37
C THR A 14 -51.45 22.58 38.13
N ASN A 15 -51.41 23.84 37.67
CA ASN A 15 -50.55 24.23 36.55
C ASN A 15 -49.07 23.98 36.81
N LYS A 16 -48.57 24.27 38.02
CA LYS A 16 -47.18 23.99 38.40
C LYS A 16 -46.88 22.49 38.37
N SER A 17 -47.82 21.67 38.85
CA SER A 17 -47.71 20.21 38.80
C SER A 17 -47.67 19.71 37.35
N VAL A 18 -48.64 20.13 36.51
CA VAL A 18 -48.69 19.76 35.08
C VAL A 18 -47.40 20.17 34.37
N ARG A 19 -46.93 21.42 34.53
CA ARG A 19 -45.66 21.89 33.95
C ARG A 19 -44.48 21.03 34.36
N LYS A 20 -44.38 20.64 35.64
CA LYS A 20 -43.31 19.74 36.11
C LYS A 20 -43.39 18.37 35.43
N THR A 21 -44.58 17.79 35.30
CA THR A 21 -44.75 16.49 34.64
C THR A 21 -44.43 16.56 33.15
N THR A 22 -44.90 17.59 32.44
CA THR A 22 -44.59 17.82 31.01
C THR A 22 -43.11 18.05 30.80
N PHE A 23 -42.45 18.84 31.66
CA PHE A 23 -41.01 19.06 31.60
C PHE A 23 -40.23 17.75 31.79
N ARG A 24 -40.60 16.93 32.79
CA ARG A 24 -39.97 15.60 33.00
C ARG A 24 -40.13 14.69 31.79
N LYS A 25 -41.33 14.60 31.20
CA LYS A 25 -41.57 13.79 29.99
C LYS A 25 -40.70 14.24 28.82
N LYS A 26 -40.63 15.56 28.57
CA LYS A 26 -39.80 16.12 27.50
C LYS A 26 -38.32 15.87 27.76
N ASN A 27 -37.85 16.06 29.01
CA ASN A 27 -36.47 15.82 29.38
C ASN A 27 -36.06 14.36 29.19
N ASN A 28 -36.91 13.41 29.62
CA ASN A 28 -36.65 11.98 29.41
C ASN A 28 -36.61 11.63 27.93
N SER A 29 -37.52 12.16 27.11
CA SER A 29 -37.51 11.94 25.66
C SER A 29 -36.25 12.50 25.00
N ILE A 30 -35.75 13.66 25.42
CA ILE A 30 -34.50 14.23 24.92
C ILE A 30 -33.32 13.34 25.32
N MET A 31 -33.27 12.87 26.58
CA MET A 31 -32.19 12.00 27.05
C MET A 31 -32.12 10.67 26.28
N GLU A 32 -33.26 10.06 25.97
CA GLU A 32 -33.28 8.83 25.16
C GLU A 32 -32.77 9.08 23.74
N LYS A 33 -33.19 10.18 23.10
CA LYS A 33 -32.66 10.57 21.78
C LYS A 33 -31.15 10.85 21.82
N LEU A 34 -30.65 11.47 22.89
CA LEU A 34 -29.23 11.72 23.05
C LEU A 34 -28.43 10.42 23.20
N LYS A 35 -28.94 9.45 23.96
CA LYS A 35 -28.32 8.12 24.08
C LYS A 35 -28.28 7.41 22.74
N GLU A 36 -29.38 7.44 21.99
CA GLU A 36 -29.45 6.84 20.65
C GLU A 36 -28.41 7.48 19.72
N VAL A 37 -28.35 8.81 19.67
CA VAL A 37 -27.35 9.57 18.91
C VAL A 37 -25.92 9.23 19.35
N GLU A 38 -25.67 9.12 20.66
CA GLU A 38 -24.35 8.75 21.17
C GLU A 38 -23.94 7.34 20.71
N THR A 39 -24.87 6.39 20.74
CA THR A 39 -24.60 5.02 20.28
C THR A 39 -24.35 4.94 18.78
N THR A 40 -25.13 5.65 17.96
CA THR A 40 -24.93 5.67 16.50
C THR A 40 -23.61 6.34 16.14
N VAL A 41 -23.27 7.47 16.75
CA VAL A 41 -21.98 8.16 16.53
C VAL A 41 -20.80 7.25 16.88
N LYS A 42 -20.85 6.53 18.01
CA LYS A 42 -19.79 5.58 18.38
C LYS A 42 -19.67 4.44 17.37
N SER A 43 -20.80 3.89 16.93
CA SER A 43 -20.84 2.84 15.92
C SER A 43 -20.26 3.32 14.58
N ASP A 44 -20.66 4.50 14.11
CA ASP A 44 -20.17 5.09 12.86
C ASP A 44 -18.68 5.37 12.91
N GLN A 45 -18.17 5.88 14.04
CA GLN A 45 -16.73 6.10 14.25
C GLN A 45 -15.95 4.79 14.21
N GLU A 46 -16.46 3.72 14.85
CA GLU A 46 -15.82 2.41 14.83
C GLU A 46 -15.84 1.81 13.42
N GLN A 47 -16.95 1.94 12.68
CA GLN A 47 -17.03 1.50 11.30
C GLN A 47 -16.05 2.26 10.40
N GLN A 48 -15.94 3.58 10.55
CA GLN A 48 -14.95 4.39 9.83
C GLN A 48 -13.53 3.95 10.13
N ARG A 49 -13.19 3.68 11.41
CA ARG A 49 -11.87 3.17 11.79
C ARG A 49 -11.55 1.83 11.13
N ARG A 50 -12.53 0.92 11.06
CA ARG A 50 -12.36 -0.37 10.39
C ARG A 50 -12.13 -0.22 8.89
N ILE A 51 -12.90 0.66 8.23
CA ILE A 51 -12.73 0.94 6.80
C ILE A 51 -11.35 1.54 6.52
N THR A 52 -10.91 2.53 7.32
CA THR A 52 -9.60 3.16 7.17
C THR A 52 -8.47 2.15 7.37
N LYS A 53 -8.49 1.37 8.46
CA LYS A 53 -7.49 0.33 8.72
C LYS A 53 -7.45 -0.71 7.59
N SER A 54 -8.60 -1.21 7.16
CA SER A 54 -8.68 -2.17 6.06
C SER A 54 -8.13 -1.60 4.75
N LYS A 55 -8.37 -0.31 4.47
CA LYS A 55 -7.81 0.35 3.28
C LYS A 55 -6.28 0.50 3.37
N GLU A 56 -5.75 0.88 4.53
CA GLU A 56 -4.31 0.97 4.77
C GLU A 56 -3.63 -0.40 4.66
N GLU A 57 -4.22 -1.44 5.25
CA GLU A 57 -3.75 -2.83 5.14
C GLU A 57 -3.72 -3.29 3.68
N MET A 58 -4.79 -3.03 2.92
CA MET A 58 -4.86 -3.38 1.50
C MET A 58 -3.77 -2.65 0.67
N GLN A 59 -3.46 -1.40 0.99
CA GLN A 59 -2.38 -0.66 0.35
C GLN A 59 -1.01 -1.25 0.70
N LEU A 60 -0.77 -1.57 1.97
CA LEU A 60 0.46 -2.22 2.43
C LEU A 60 0.65 -3.58 1.76
N GLU A 61 -0.39 -4.42 1.70
CA GLU A 61 -0.36 -5.71 1.01
C GLU A 61 -0.01 -5.57 -0.46
N LYS A 62 -0.58 -4.58 -1.15
CA LYS A 62 -0.27 -4.28 -2.54
C LYS A 62 1.22 -3.93 -2.72
N MET A 63 1.74 -3.01 -1.90
CA MET A 63 3.15 -2.61 -1.95
C MET A 63 4.09 -3.78 -1.64
N ILE A 64 3.77 -4.60 -0.63
CA ILE A 64 4.55 -5.80 -0.29
C ILE A 64 4.57 -6.77 -1.46
N LYS A 65 3.45 -6.94 -2.16
CA LYS A 65 3.35 -7.82 -3.33
C LYS A 65 4.21 -7.31 -4.48
N GLU A 66 4.17 -6.01 -4.77
CA GLU A 66 4.99 -5.37 -5.80
C GLU A 66 6.48 -5.50 -5.48
N ALA A 67 6.89 -5.17 -4.25
CA ALA A 67 8.27 -5.31 -3.79
C ALA A 67 8.76 -6.77 -3.87
N LYS A 68 7.93 -7.75 -3.48
CA LYS A 68 8.27 -9.19 -3.63
C LYS A 68 8.45 -9.60 -5.09
N GLN A 69 7.69 -9.02 -6.02
CA GLN A 69 7.85 -9.30 -7.45
C GLN A 69 9.14 -8.69 -8.00
N GLU A 70 9.48 -7.47 -7.58
CA GLU A 70 10.74 -6.83 -7.95
C GLU A 70 11.95 -7.58 -7.42
N LEU A 71 11.91 -8.01 -6.15
CA LEU A 71 12.96 -8.83 -5.55
C LEU A 71 13.21 -10.12 -6.34
N ARG A 72 12.15 -10.84 -6.73
CA ARG A 72 12.29 -12.06 -7.55
C ARG A 72 12.96 -11.79 -8.89
N LYS A 73 12.61 -10.67 -9.55
CA LYS A 73 13.25 -10.29 -10.82
C LYS A 73 14.74 -10.00 -10.63
N LEU A 74 15.09 -9.26 -9.57
CA LEU A 74 16.47 -8.95 -9.23
C LEU A 74 17.28 -10.20 -8.85
N GLU A 75 16.68 -11.14 -8.11
CA GLU A 75 17.30 -12.43 -7.79
C GLU A 75 17.61 -13.24 -9.06
N GLU A 76 16.67 -13.31 -10.02
CA GLU A 76 16.88 -14.00 -11.30
C GLU A 76 17.96 -13.33 -12.16
N GLU A 77 17.98 -12.00 -12.21
CA GLU A 77 19.00 -11.24 -12.94
C GLU A 77 20.38 -11.41 -12.30
N ASN A 78 20.48 -11.28 -10.98
CA ASN A 78 21.73 -11.45 -10.24
C ASN A 78 22.29 -12.85 -10.42
N ARG A 79 21.45 -13.87 -10.32
CA ARG A 79 21.86 -15.27 -10.54
C ARG A 79 22.42 -15.49 -11.95
N THR A 80 21.82 -14.87 -12.96
CA THR A 80 22.32 -14.92 -14.35
C THR A 80 23.69 -14.24 -14.47
N LYS A 81 23.88 -13.09 -13.82
CA LYS A 81 25.16 -12.36 -13.80
C LYS A 81 26.25 -13.13 -13.06
N GLU A 82 25.93 -13.74 -11.92
CA GLU A 82 26.84 -14.58 -11.16
C GLU A 82 27.30 -15.79 -11.99
N LEU A 83 26.37 -16.43 -12.70
CA LEU A 83 26.71 -17.53 -13.62
C LEU A 83 27.66 -17.06 -14.72
N LEU A 84 27.40 -15.89 -15.33
CA LEU A 84 28.28 -15.31 -16.35
C LEU A 84 29.69 -15.02 -15.80
N ILE A 85 29.77 -14.42 -14.60
CA ILE A 85 31.05 -14.12 -13.94
C ILE A 85 31.81 -15.42 -13.66
N HIS A 86 31.13 -16.44 -13.13
CA HIS A 86 31.74 -17.74 -12.88
C HIS A 86 32.28 -18.38 -14.16
N MET A 87 31.52 -18.33 -15.26
CA MET A 87 31.96 -18.84 -16.56
C MET A 87 33.23 -18.18 -17.07
N PHE A 88 33.31 -16.85 -17.01
CA PHE A 88 34.51 -16.14 -17.43
C PHE A 88 35.69 -16.37 -16.50
N ARG A 89 35.45 -16.49 -15.19
CA ARG A 89 36.50 -16.80 -14.22
C ARG A 89 37.11 -18.17 -14.49
N VAL A 90 36.29 -19.22 -14.61
CA VAL A 90 36.80 -20.57 -14.90
C VAL A 90 37.52 -20.61 -16.24
N ARG A 91 37.03 -19.89 -17.26
CA ARG A 91 37.74 -19.78 -18.54
C ARG A 91 39.09 -19.10 -18.42
N ALA A 92 39.19 -18.03 -17.63
CA ALA A 92 40.47 -17.35 -17.41
C ALA A 92 41.47 -18.24 -16.67
N GLU A 93 41.00 -19.08 -15.75
CA GLU A 93 41.85 -19.97 -14.93
C GLU A 93 42.25 -21.25 -15.66
N THR A 94 41.35 -21.85 -16.43
CA THR A 94 41.54 -23.19 -17.04
C THR A 94 41.75 -23.16 -18.56
N GLY A 95 41.52 -22.01 -19.20
CA GLY A 95 41.45 -21.89 -20.67
C GLY A 95 40.14 -22.40 -21.28
N ASN A 96 39.33 -23.16 -20.53
CA ASN A 96 38.11 -23.82 -21.00
C ASN A 96 36.87 -23.26 -20.31
N PHE A 97 35.73 -23.27 -21.01
CA PHE A 97 34.45 -22.93 -20.36
C PHE A 97 34.01 -24.06 -19.41
N PRO A 98 33.41 -23.73 -18.26
CA PRO A 98 32.95 -24.75 -17.32
C PRO A 98 31.79 -25.56 -17.91
N VAL A 99 31.73 -26.84 -17.51
CA VAL A 99 30.52 -27.64 -17.70
C VAL A 99 29.45 -27.11 -16.73
N LEU A 100 28.32 -26.67 -17.28
CA LEU A 100 27.23 -26.06 -16.51
C LEU A 100 26.29 -27.13 -15.94
N GLU A 101 26.73 -27.82 -14.88
CA GLU A 101 25.87 -28.77 -14.15
C GLU A 101 24.89 -28.04 -13.22
N GLY A 102 23.67 -28.58 -13.07
CA GLY A 102 22.64 -28.03 -12.18
C GLY A 102 21.97 -26.74 -12.66
N VAL A 103 22.33 -26.23 -13.84
CA VAL A 103 21.73 -25.03 -14.42
C VAL A 103 20.43 -25.38 -15.13
N THR A 104 19.36 -24.67 -14.79
CA THR A 104 18.04 -24.83 -15.41
C THR A 104 18.00 -24.22 -16.81
N LYS A 105 17.08 -24.69 -17.66
CA LYS A 105 16.85 -24.14 -19.01
C LYS A 105 16.54 -22.63 -18.98
N LYS A 106 15.86 -22.16 -17.93
CA LYS A 106 15.53 -20.73 -17.77
C LYS A 106 16.79 -19.90 -17.57
N GLU A 107 17.72 -20.36 -16.73
CA GLU A 107 19.01 -19.70 -16.51
C GLU A 107 19.88 -19.72 -17.77
N LEU A 108 19.94 -20.85 -18.49
CA LEU A 108 20.68 -20.92 -19.77
C LEU A 108 20.14 -19.92 -20.79
N LYS A 109 18.81 -19.76 -20.86
CA LYS A 109 18.20 -18.74 -21.72
C LYS A 109 18.58 -17.33 -21.28
N GLY A 110 18.47 -17.02 -19.98
CA GLY A 110 18.86 -15.71 -19.46
C GLY A 110 20.32 -15.38 -19.75
N LEU A 111 21.20 -16.38 -19.62
CA LEU A 111 22.61 -16.26 -19.95
C LEU A 111 22.84 -16.00 -21.44
N GLN A 112 22.14 -16.73 -22.32
CA GLN A 112 22.19 -16.50 -23.76
C GLN A 112 21.73 -15.08 -24.13
N ASP A 113 20.62 -14.63 -23.56
CA ASP A 113 20.08 -13.29 -23.78
C ASP A 113 21.08 -12.20 -23.33
N LEU A 114 21.71 -12.41 -22.17
CA LEU A 114 22.74 -11.50 -21.63
C LEU A 114 23.99 -11.45 -22.52
N ILE A 115 24.47 -12.60 -22.99
CA ILE A 115 25.62 -12.67 -23.91
C ILE A 115 25.28 -11.95 -25.23
N ASN A 116 24.11 -12.21 -25.80
CA ASN A 116 23.67 -11.56 -27.04
C ASN A 116 23.57 -10.04 -26.88
N ALA A 117 23.03 -9.56 -25.76
CA ALA A 117 22.95 -8.14 -25.45
C ALA A 117 24.35 -7.50 -25.36
N ASN A 118 25.29 -8.16 -24.67
CA ASN A 118 26.66 -7.70 -24.56
C ASN A 118 27.39 -7.68 -25.90
N VAL A 119 27.26 -8.73 -26.71
CA VAL A 119 27.84 -8.78 -28.07
C VAL A 119 27.29 -7.64 -28.92
N LYS A 120 25.97 -7.41 -28.89
CA LYS A 120 25.35 -6.30 -29.62
C LYS A 120 25.91 -4.94 -29.17
N LYS A 121 26.05 -4.72 -27.86
CA LYS A 121 26.62 -3.49 -27.30
C LYS A 121 28.07 -3.29 -27.74
N ILE A 122 28.89 -4.32 -27.62
CA ILE A 122 30.30 -4.29 -28.07
C ILE A 122 30.37 -3.96 -29.57
N THR A 123 29.53 -4.57 -30.40
CA THR A 123 29.49 -4.26 -31.84
C THR A 123 29.11 -2.80 -32.09
N GLN A 124 28.16 -2.24 -31.34
CA GLN A 124 27.79 -0.82 -31.45
C GLN A 124 28.95 0.10 -31.06
N GLU A 125 29.59 -0.16 -29.91
CA GLU A 125 30.77 0.59 -29.45
C GLU A 125 31.93 0.51 -30.45
N MET A 126 32.17 -0.67 -31.04
CA MET A 126 33.18 -0.85 -32.08
C MET A 126 32.88 -0.04 -33.36
N GLU A 127 31.62 0.12 -33.74
CA GLU A 127 31.23 0.95 -34.90
C GLU A 127 31.34 2.45 -34.62
N GLU A 128 31.12 2.89 -33.37
CA GLU A 128 31.36 4.26 -32.94
C GLU A 128 32.86 4.59 -32.98
N LEU A 129 33.70 3.72 -32.41
CA LEU A 129 35.16 3.89 -32.42
C LEU A 129 35.74 4.03 -33.84
N LYS A 130 35.25 3.25 -34.82
CA LYS A 130 35.69 3.36 -36.22
C LYS A 130 35.36 4.73 -36.85
N LYS A 131 34.23 5.34 -36.48
CA LYS A 131 33.84 6.67 -36.98
C LYS A 131 34.74 7.76 -36.38
N ASP A 132 35.08 7.60 -35.11
CA ASP A 132 35.97 8.51 -34.40
C ASP A 132 37.39 8.43 -34.97
N GLU A 133 37.90 7.23 -35.28
CA GLU A 133 39.18 7.05 -35.98
C GLU A 133 39.16 7.71 -37.37
N ALA A 134 38.10 7.49 -38.17
CA ALA A 134 37.99 8.07 -39.51
C ALA A 134 37.87 9.61 -39.50
N THR A 135 37.30 10.20 -38.45
CA THR A 135 37.23 11.65 -38.29
C THR A 135 38.51 12.24 -37.70
N ALA A 136 39.21 11.52 -36.82
CA ALA A 136 40.52 11.90 -36.29
C ALA A 136 41.60 11.98 -37.37
N VAL A 137 41.61 11.04 -38.34
CA VAL A 137 42.57 11.03 -39.46
C VAL A 137 42.36 12.20 -40.44
N ARG A 138 41.21 12.89 -40.41
CA ARG A 138 40.92 14.03 -41.30
C ARG A 138 41.36 15.40 -40.75
N LYS A 139 41.88 15.48 -39.53
CA LYS A 139 42.43 16.71 -38.94
C LYS A 139 43.94 16.73 -39.05
#